data_AF-A0A0D7AEE0-F1
#
_entry.id   AF-A0A0D7AEE0-F1
#
_cell.length_a   1.000
_cell.length_b   1.000
_cell.length_c   1.000
_cell.angle_alpha   90.00
_cell.angle_beta   90.00
_cell.angle_gamma   90.00
#
_symmetry.space_group_name_H-M   'P 1'
#
loop_
_entity.id
_entity.type
_entity.pdbx_description
1 polymer ?
#
loop_
_entity_poly.entity_id
_entity_poly.type
_entity_poly.pdbx_seq_one_letter_code
_entity_poly.pdbx_strand_id
1 'polypeptide(L)'
;YIGSVQPSLTFMMIMLPMAGMLLPILILLFTFSTERSRRHPVFVLNVLTILLGLTSAATNSYLTYMCIVFPSYHIPASTKLVNATILMLAPLFTDSVLLLRVVAFYPRASTPFYVYAAVLSLPLVLKAGRLVAIIGFLISLHANRDGSMNIIFSLHWPRNPWLMGEWSLQVADNVYCTAFFLGKLYCFYQRDGAQFLVRNATLLSRVRAMFVIALSNFVFPLFFSVAQITLTATQRFYEHGVQVMIANMYANILGVLFATVLASGRAWGRHE
;
A
#
# COMPACT_ATOMS: atom_id res chain seq x y z
N TYR A 1 -13.54 -27.79 -14.16
CA TYR A 1 -12.19 -27.51 -14.70
C TYR A 1 -12.13 -26.14 -15.38
N ILE A 2 -12.92 -25.85 -16.42
CA ILE A 2 -12.94 -24.50 -17.06
C ILE A 2 -13.26 -23.38 -16.05
N GLY A 3 -14.20 -23.61 -15.13
CA GLY A 3 -14.60 -22.63 -14.10
C GLY A 3 -13.53 -22.28 -13.05
N SER A 4 -12.46 -23.06 -12.89
CA SER A 4 -11.34 -22.72 -11.99
C SER A 4 -10.17 -22.07 -12.72
N VAL A 5 -10.05 -22.26 -14.03
CA VAL A 5 -8.94 -21.72 -14.84
C VAL A 5 -9.14 -20.24 -15.15
N GLN A 6 -10.37 -19.82 -15.48
CA GLN A 6 -10.68 -18.43 -15.80
C GLN A 6 -10.34 -17.43 -14.67
N PRO A 7 -10.76 -17.62 -13.40
CA PRO A 7 -10.42 -16.70 -12.33
C PRO A 7 -8.92 -16.67 -12.06
N SER A 8 -8.26 -17.84 -12.06
CA SER A 8 -6.82 -17.98 -11.92
C SER A 8 -6.03 -17.24 -13.02
N LEU A 9 -6.44 -17.34 -14.29
CA LEU A 9 -5.84 -16.58 -15.38
C LEU A 9 -6.06 -15.06 -15.21
N THR A 10 -7.27 -14.66 -14.81
CA THR A 10 -7.59 -13.25 -14.56
C THR A 10 -6.69 -12.66 -13.47
N PHE A 11 -6.41 -13.43 -12.40
CA PHE A 11 -5.46 -13.03 -11.36
C PHE A 11 -4.06 -12.79 -11.92
N MET A 12 -3.54 -13.72 -12.73
CA MET A 12 -2.22 -13.56 -13.35
C MET A 12 -2.17 -12.38 -14.32
N MET A 13 -3.23 -12.16 -15.12
CA MET A 13 -3.31 -11.05 -16.08
C MET A 13 -3.33 -9.68 -15.41
N ILE A 14 -3.85 -9.56 -14.18
CA ILE A 14 -3.80 -8.30 -13.42
C ILE A 14 -2.45 -8.15 -12.72
N MET A 15 -1.98 -9.21 -12.07
CA MET A 15 -0.83 -9.14 -11.17
C MET A 15 0.50 -8.99 -11.91
N LEU A 16 0.71 -9.74 -13.00
CA LEU A 16 1.99 -9.74 -13.72
C LEU A 16 2.32 -8.37 -14.34
N PRO A 17 1.39 -7.66 -15.02
CA PRO A 17 1.68 -6.32 -15.53
C PRO A 17 2.00 -5.33 -14.42
N MET A 18 1.25 -5.36 -13.30
CA MET A 18 1.50 -4.45 -12.18
C MET A 18 2.85 -4.70 -11.51
N ALA A 19 3.24 -5.96 -11.34
CA ALA A 19 4.58 -6.33 -10.87
C ALA A 19 5.67 -5.97 -11.88
N GLY A 20 5.40 -6.14 -13.18
CA GLY A 20 6.27 -5.73 -14.26
C GLY A 20 6.60 -4.23 -14.24
N MET A 21 5.64 -3.38 -13.84
CA MET A 21 5.86 -1.94 -13.65
C MET A 21 6.78 -1.62 -12.45
N LEU A 22 6.92 -2.51 -11.46
CA LEU A 22 7.79 -2.28 -10.31
C LEU A 22 9.28 -2.38 -10.67
N LEU A 23 9.64 -3.20 -11.65
CA LEU A 23 11.04 -3.36 -12.09
C LEU A 23 11.65 -2.06 -12.67
N PRO A 24 11.06 -1.38 -13.66
CA PRO A 24 11.61 -0.12 -14.14
C PRO A 24 11.61 0.94 -13.04
N ILE A 25 10.62 0.97 -12.15
CA ILE A 25 10.60 1.90 -11.02
C ILE A 25 11.73 1.60 -10.03
N LEU A 26 12.04 0.34 -9.77
CA LEU A 26 13.19 -0.05 -8.95
C LEU A 26 14.49 0.46 -9.56
N ILE A 27 14.66 0.26 -10.87
CA ILE A 27 15.82 0.78 -11.61
C ILE A 27 15.88 2.30 -11.47
N LEU A 28 14.79 3.01 -11.76
CA LEU A 28 14.72 4.48 -11.63
C LEU A 28 15.05 4.95 -10.21
N LEU A 29 14.59 4.22 -9.19
CA LEU A 29 14.85 4.54 -7.80
C LEU A 29 16.34 4.39 -7.45
N PHE A 30 17.04 3.40 -8.01
CA PHE A 30 18.49 3.27 -7.83
C PHE A 30 19.30 4.26 -8.68
N THR A 31 18.88 4.55 -9.91
CA THR A 31 19.57 5.51 -10.79
C THR A 31 19.47 6.94 -10.27
N PHE A 32 18.31 7.34 -9.73
CA PHE A 32 18.11 8.69 -9.18
C PHE A 32 18.50 8.84 -7.70
N SER A 33 18.94 7.77 -7.03
CA SER A 33 19.29 7.82 -5.61
C SER A 33 20.77 8.06 -5.40
N THR A 34 21.09 9.17 -4.72
CA THR A 34 22.43 9.52 -4.25
C THR A 34 22.84 8.68 -3.03
N GLU A 35 24.14 8.55 -2.76
CA GLU A 35 24.65 7.79 -1.60
C GLU A 35 24.04 8.25 -0.26
N ARG A 36 23.81 9.56 -0.12
CA ARG A 36 23.16 10.13 1.05
C ARG A 36 21.68 9.74 1.12
N SER A 37 20.97 9.75 -0.01
CA SER A 37 19.56 9.32 -0.11
C SER A 37 19.37 7.85 0.29
N ARG A 38 20.31 6.97 -0.08
CA ARG A 38 20.25 5.52 0.21
C ARG A 38 20.25 5.18 1.70
N ARG A 39 20.80 6.06 2.55
CA ARG A 39 20.85 5.87 4.01
C ARG A 39 19.55 6.31 4.71
N HIS A 40 18.63 6.96 4.02
CA HIS A 40 17.37 7.37 4.62
C HIS A 40 16.40 6.18 4.75
N PRO A 41 15.65 6.08 5.87
CA PRO A 41 14.74 4.96 6.12
C PRO A 41 13.63 4.86 5.05
N VAL A 42 13.23 5.99 4.46
CA VAL A 42 12.26 6.05 3.35
C VAL A 42 12.76 5.27 2.13
N PHE A 43 14.05 5.35 1.80
CA PHE A 43 14.63 4.62 0.67
C PHE A 43 14.60 3.11 0.92
N VAL A 44 15.04 2.68 2.11
CA VAL A 44 15.06 1.25 2.49
C VAL A 44 13.66 0.66 2.46
N LEU A 45 12.67 1.35 3.04
CA LEU A 45 11.29 0.89 3.03
C LEU A 45 10.68 0.87 1.62
N ASN A 46 11.01 1.82 0.74
CA ASN A 46 10.59 1.76 -0.67
C ASN A 46 11.14 0.51 -1.37
N VAL A 47 12.42 0.19 -1.20
CA VAL A 47 13.03 -1.01 -1.78
C VAL A 47 12.37 -2.27 -1.21
N LEU A 48 12.20 -2.35 0.10
CA LEU A 48 11.51 -3.48 0.75
C LEU A 48 10.09 -3.66 0.22
N THR A 49 9.35 -2.56 0.04
CA THR A 49 7.99 -2.56 -0.48
C THR A 49 7.94 -3.09 -1.92
N ILE A 50 8.90 -2.68 -2.77
CA ILE A 50 9.03 -3.23 -4.13
C ILE A 50 9.33 -4.74 -4.09
N LEU A 51 10.29 -5.15 -3.27
CA LEU A 51 10.67 -6.55 -3.14
C LEU A 51 9.47 -7.40 -2.67
N LEU A 52 8.71 -6.93 -1.68
CA LEU A 52 7.47 -7.59 -1.23
C LEU A 52 6.45 -7.71 -2.37
N GLY A 53 6.25 -6.64 -3.16
CA GLY A 53 5.35 -6.67 -4.32
C GLY A 53 5.78 -7.65 -5.41
N LEU A 54 7.09 -7.75 -5.69
CA LEU A 54 7.65 -8.71 -6.64
C LEU A 54 7.58 -10.15 -6.12
N THR A 55 7.92 -10.38 -4.85
CA THR A 55 7.81 -11.70 -4.22
C THR A 55 6.36 -12.15 -4.16
N SER A 56 5.42 -11.25 -3.86
CA SER A 56 3.98 -11.55 -3.91
C SER A 56 3.55 -11.99 -5.32
N ALA A 57 3.97 -11.28 -6.37
CA ALA A 57 3.67 -11.68 -7.74
C ALA A 57 4.25 -13.04 -8.12
N ALA A 58 5.52 -13.28 -7.80
CA ALA A 58 6.19 -14.53 -8.11
C ALA A 58 5.53 -15.72 -7.39
N THR A 59 5.28 -15.58 -6.08
CA THR A 59 4.66 -16.64 -5.27
C THR A 59 3.22 -16.91 -5.70
N ASN A 60 2.41 -15.87 -5.94
CA ASN A 60 1.04 -16.04 -6.39
C ASN A 60 0.96 -16.62 -7.82
N SER A 61 1.83 -16.20 -8.75
CA SER A 61 1.90 -16.77 -10.09
C SER A 61 2.29 -18.25 -10.04
N TYR A 62 3.24 -18.62 -9.18
CA TYR A 62 3.61 -20.01 -8.93
C TYR A 62 2.43 -20.83 -8.38
N LEU A 63 1.74 -20.33 -7.36
CA LEU A 63 0.57 -20.99 -6.78
C LEU A 63 -0.54 -21.19 -7.80
N THR A 64 -0.80 -20.17 -8.61
CA THR A 64 -1.83 -20.20 -9.64
C THR A 64 -1.47 -21.18 -10.76
N TYR A 65 -0.21 -21.18 -11.21
CA TYR A 65 0.31 -22.15 -12.18
C TYR A 65 0.15 -23.58 -11.68
N MET A 66 0.52 -23.86 -10.42
CA MET A 66 0.39 -25.19 -9.83
C MET A 66 -1.08 -25.64 -9.74
N CYS A 67 -1.99 -24.74 -9.38
CA CYS A 67 -3.43 -25.04 -9.36
C CYS A 67 -4.01 -25.39 -10.76
N ILE A 68 -3.48 -24.80 -11.84
CA ILE A 68 -3.96 -25.03 -13.21
C ILE A 68 -3.36 -26.34 -13.78
N VAL A 69 -2.04 -26.48 -13.69
CA VAL A 69 -1.29 -27.54 -14.37
C VAL A 69 -1.29 -28.84 -13.56
N PHE A 70 -1.23 -28.75 -12.24
CA PHE A 70 -1.14 -29.90 -11.34
C PHE A 70 -2.25 -29.87 -10.28
N PRO A 71 -3.54 -30.02 -10.66
CA PRO A 71 -4.67 -29.88 -9.75
C PRO A 71 -4.68 -30.91 -8.60
N SER A 72 -4.06 -32.07 -8.80
CA SER A 72 -3.93 -33.12 -7.78
C SER A 72 -2.74 -32.93 -6.84
N TYR A 73 -1.84 -31.99 -7.16
CA TYR A 73 -0.67 -31.70 -6.34
C TYR A 73 -1.05 -30.87 -5.12
N HIS A 74 -0.70 -31.37 -3.94
CA HIS A 74 -1.01 -30.72 -2.69
C HIS A 74 0.05 -29.65 -2.38
N ILE A 75 -0.30 -28.40 -2.62
CA ILE A 75 0.56 -27.27 -2.29
C ILE A 75 0.75 -27.20 -0.76
N PRO A 76 1.99 -27.14 -0.26
CA PRO A 76 2.27 -27.02 1.17
C PRO A 76 1.55 -25.85 1.82
N ALA A 77 1.01 -26.06 3.02
CA ALA A 77 0.31 -25.02 3.79
C ALA A 77 1.22 -23.84 4.13
N SER A 78 2.52 -24.08 4.33
CA SER A 78 3.52 -23.04 4.58
C SER A 78 3.61 -22.05 3.42
N THR A 79 3.63 -22.53 2.17
CA THR A 79 3.69 -21.67 0.97
C THR A 79 2.45 -20.79 0.84
N LYS A 80 1.26 -21.35 1.12
CA LYS A 80 0.00 -20.60 1.14
C LYS A 80 0.01 -19.49 2.20
N LEU A 81 0.49 -19.83 3.40
CA LEU A 81 0.57 -18.90 4.52
C LEU A 81 1.58 -17.78 4.26
N VAL A 82 2.76 -18.10 3.72
CA VAL A 82 3.76 -17.11 3.32
C VAL A 82 3.19 -16.13 2.29
N ASN A 83 2.48 -16.62 1.27
CA ASN A 83 1.86 -15.75 0.28
C ASN A 83 0.81 -14.81 0.90
N ALA A 84 -0.06 -15.33 1.78
CA ALA A 84 -1.04 -14.52 2.50
C ALA A 84 -0.37 -13.46 3.39
N THR A 85 0.70 -13.84 4.11
CA THR A 85 1.48 -12.93 4.95
C THR A 85 2.09 -11.79 4.15
N ILE A 86 2.73 -12.08 3.01
CA ILE A 86 3.34 -11.06 2.15
C ILE A 86 2.27 -10.07 1.64
N LEU A 87 1.13 -10.62 1.18
CA LEU A 87 0.03 -9.83 0.61
C LEU A 87 -0.58 -8.87 1.64
N MET A 88 -0.70 -9.29 2.90
CA MET A 88 -1.24 -8.47 3.98
C MET A 88 -0.23 -7.48 4.56
N LEU A 89 1.06 -7.85 4.61
CA LEU A 89 2.10 -6.96 5.15
C LEU A 89 2.51 -5.85 4.18
N ALA A 90 2.46 -6.08 2.87
CA ALA A 90 2.92 -5.11 1.89
C ALA A 90 2.23 -3.73 2.01
N PRO A 91 0.89 -3.63 2.13
CA PRO A 91 0.22 -2.35 2.39
C PRO A 91 0.68 -1.69 3.70
N LEU A 92 0.90 -2.47 4.77
CA LEU A 92 1.33 -1.93 6.06
C LEU A 92 2.71 -1.24 5.97
N PHE A 93 3.66 -1.86 5.26
CA PHE A 93 4.97 -1.25 5.01
C PHE A 93 4.86 0.00 4.14
N THR A 94 4.00 -0.05 3.12
CA THR A 94 3.77 1.08 2.22
C THR A 94 3.20 2.29 2.96
N ASP A 95 2.22 2.09 3.82
CA ASP A 95 1.62 3.15 4.63
C ASP A 95 2.59 3.67 5.69
N SER A 96 3.57 2.87 6.09
CA SER A 96 4.65 3.31 6.99
C SER A 96 5.64 4.24 6.28
N VAL A 97 5.88 4.04 4.98
CA VAL A 97 6.64 5.00 4.16
C VAL A 97 5.94 6.35 4.12
N LEU A 98 4.61 6.35 3.94
CA LEU A 98 3.81 7.57 3.91
C LEU A 98 3.90 8.33 5.23
N LEU A 99 3.75 7.63 6.35
CA LEU A 99 3.89 8.23 7.68
C LEU A 99 5.26 8.89 7.87
N LEU A 100 6.34 8.20 7.51
CA LEU A 100 7.70 8.76 7.60
C LEU A 100 7.88 10.01 6.72
N ARG A 101 7.20 10.10 5.58
CA ARG A 101 7.25 11.30 4.74
C ARG A 101 6.47 12.45 5.34
N VAL A 102 5.27 12.21 5.88
CA VAL A 102 4.51 13.23 6.61
C VAL A 102 5.34 13.78 7.77
N VAL A 103 6.01 12.90 8.50
CA VAL A 103 6.95 13.26 9.57
C VAL A 103 8.12 14.11 9.06
N ALA A 104 8.70 13.78 7.91
CA ALA A 104 9.81 14.54 7.34
C ALA A 104 9.44 16.00 6.98
N PHE A 105 8.16 16.31 6.77
CA PHE A 105 7.68 17.68 6.58
C PHE A 105 7.63 18.50 7.87
N TYR A 106 7.80 17.86 9.03
CA TYR A 106 7.87 18.55 10.33
C TYR A 106 9.33 18.63 10.79
N PRO A 107 10.02 19.77 10.59
CA PRO A 107 11.36 19.94 11.13
C PRO A 107 11.29 19.86 12.66
N ARG A 108 11.95 18.85 13.23
CA ARG A 108 12.05 18.62 14.69
C ARG A 108 12.46 19.86 15.48
N ALA A 109 13.17 20.80 14.83
CA ALA A 109 13.65 22.03 15.46
C ALA A 109 12.56 23.09 15.70
N SER A 110 11.43 23.06 14.98
CA SER A 110 10.40 24.12 15.05
C SER A 110 9.10 23.69 15.71
N THR A 111 8.88 22.38 15.92
CA THR A 111 7.64 21.86 16.52
C THR A 111 7.88 21.29 17.90
N PRO A 112 7.07 21.69 18.91
CA PRO A 112 7.19 21.13 20.26
C PRO A 112 6.92 19.63 20.23
N PHE A 113 7.71 18.88 21.01
CA PHE A 113 7.69 17.40 21.03
C PHE A 113 6.30 16.82 21.29
N TYR A 114 5.50 17.44 22.14
CA TYR A 114 4.13 16.99 22.45
C TYR A 114 3.20 17.00 21.25
N VAL A 115 3.28 18.02 20.38
CA VAL A 115 2.47 18.09 19.15
C VAL A 115 2.93 17.02 18.16
N TYR A 116 4.24 16.83 18.06
CA TYR A 116 4.81 15.78 17.21
C TYR A 116 4.38 14.37 17.69
N ALA A 117 4.42 14.12 19.00
CA ALA A 117 3.99 12.86 19.60
C ALA A 117 2.47 12.64 19.42
N ALA A 118 1.65 13.67 19.60
CA ALA A 118 0.20 13.59 19.41
C ALA A 118 -0.21 13.31 17.95
N VAL A 119 0.52 13.87 16.98
CA VAL A 119 0.25 13.62 15.55
C VAL A 119 0.61 12.20 15.15
N LEU A 120 1.67 11.65 15.73
CA LEU A 120 2.20 10.32 15.38
C LEU A 120 1.56 9.17 16.17
N SER A 121 1.02 9.46 17.36
CA SER A 121 0.42 8.44 18.23
C SER A 121 -0.73 7.73 17.55
N LEU A 122 -1.63 8.46 16.88
CA LEU A 122 -2.80 7.86 16.23
C LEU A 122 -2.40 6.91 15.08
N PRO A 123 -1.60 7.31 14.06
CA PRO A 123 -1.12 6.39 13.04
C PRO A 123 -0.38 5.17 13.60
N LEU A 124 0.39 5.35 14.68
CA LEU A 124 1.12 4.25 15.30
C LEU A 124 0.16 3.23 15.95
N VAL A 125 -0.87 3.70 16.65
CA VAL A 125 -1.91 2.86 17.24
C VAL A 125 -2.71 2.14 16.16
N LEU A 126 -3.06 2.83 15.07
CA LEU A 126 -3.76 2.21 13.94
C LEU A 126 -2.91 1.11 13.28
N LYS A 127 -1.61 1.34 13.10
CA LYS A 127 -0.69 0.32 12.56
C LYS A 127 -0.52 -0.88 13.49
N ALA A 128 -0.45 -0.65 14.80
CA ALA A 128 -0.44 -1.74 15.78
C ALA A 128 -1.73 -2.57 15.70
N GLY A 129 -2.89 -1.90 15.63
CA GLY A 129 -4.18 -2.56 15.44
C GLY A 129 -4.25 -3.39 14.15
N ARG A 130 -3.71 -2.87 13.04
CA ARG A 130 -3.62 -3.60 11.77
C ARG A 130 -2.74 -4.83 11.89
N LEU A 131 -1.60 -4.74 12.57
CA LEU A 131 -0.73 -5.88 12.85
C LEU A 131 -1.48 -6.97 13.64
N VAL A 132 -2.24 -6.59 14.66
CA VAL A 132 -3.09 -7.53 15.42
C VAL A 132 -4.13 -8.18 14.53
N ALA A 133 -4.81 -7.40 13.68
CA ALA A 133 -5.81 -7.91 12.74
C ALA A 133 -5.21 -8.92 11.73
N ILE A 134 -4.04 -8.60 11.18
CA ILE A 134 -3.30 -9.48 10.27
C ILE A 134 -2.89 -10.77 10.99
N ILE A 135 -2.34 -10.68 12.20
CA ILE A 135 -1.96 -11.85 12.99
C ILE A 135 -3.19 -12.73 13.27
N GLY A 136 -4.31 -12.14 13.71
CA GLY A 136 -5.56 -12.86 13.94
C GLY A 136 -6.07 -13.58 12.68
N PHE A 137 -6.00 -12.91 11.53
CA PHE A 137 -6.32 -13.52 10.23
C PHE A 137 -5.40 -14.70 9.90
N LEU A 138 -4.08 -14.54 10.06
CA LEU A 138 -3.11 -15.61 9.78
C LEU A 138 -3.27 -16.82 10.70
N ILE A 139 -3.59 -16.60 11.98
CA ILE A 139 -3.90 -17.68 12.93
C ILE A 139 -5.16 -18.42 12.47
N SER A 140 -6.22 -17.69 12.09
CA SER A 140 -7.45 -18.27 11.56
C SER A 140 -7.19 -19.12 10.30
N LEU A 141 -6.31 -18.63 9.41
CA LEU A 141 -5.94 -19.33 8.18
C LEU A 141 -5.09 -20.57 8.46
N HIS A 142 -4.18 -20.50 9.44
CA HIS A 142 -3.39 -21.64 9.87
C HIS A 142 -4.23 -22.76 10.49
N ALA A 143 -5.23 -22.38 11.30
CA ALA A 143 -6.14 -23.33 11.94
C ALA A 143 -6.99 -24.10 10.91
N ASN A 144 -7.25 -23.51 9.74
CA ASN A 144 -8.06 -24.08 8.67
C ASN A 144 -7.23 -24.33 7.40
N ARG A 145 -6.04 -24.91 7.56
CA ARG A 145 -5.05 -25.13 6.48
C ARG A 145 -5.42 -26.24 5.50
N ASP A 146 -6.42 -27.06 5.83
CA ASP A 146 -6.80 -28.24 5.06
C ASP A 146 -7.78 -27.85 3.94
N GLY A 147 -7.28 -27.81 2.70
CA GLY A 147 -8.07 -27.47 1.53
C GLY A 147 -7.29 -26.75 0.44
N SER A 148 -7.92 -26.60 -0.73
CA SER A 148 -7.38 -25.75 -1.80
C SER A 148 -7.45 -24.28 -1.39
N MET A 149 -6.55 -23.44 -1.91
CA MET A 149 -6.51 -22.00 -1.58
C MET A 149 -7.86 -21.32 -1.83
N ASN A 150 -8.53 -21.69 -2.91
CA ASN A 150 -9.85 -21.17 -3.31
C ASN A 150 -10.93 -21.52 -2.28
N ILE A 151 -10.94 -22.75 -1.77
CA ILE A 151 -11.90 -23.18 -0.75
C ILE A 151 -11.64 -22.41 0.56
N ILE A 152 -10.38 -22.34 0.99
CA ILE A 152 -10.00 -21.63 2.22
C ILE A 152 -10.43 -20.16 2.15
N PHE A 153 -10.13 -19.46 1.05
CA PHE A 153 -10.59 -18.08 0.88
C PHE A 153 -12.10 -17.99 0.79
N SER A 154 -12.79 -18.85 0.05
CA SER A 154 -14.26 -18.81 -0.03
C SER A 154 -14.94 -18.99 1.33
N LEU A 155 -14.33 -19.76 2.23
CA LEU A 155 -14.84 -20.00 3.58
C LEU A 155 -14.53 -18.83 4.52
N HIS A 156 -13.33 -18.24 4.40
CA HIS A 156 -12.86 -17.17 5.28
C HIS A 156 -13.14 -15.77 4.76
N TRP A 157 -13.65 -15.61 3.54
CA TRP A 157 -13.95 -14.30 2.95
C TRP A 157 -15.22 -13.67 3.53
N PRO A 158 -16.35 -14.36 3.68
CA PRO A 158 -17.61 -13.73 4.06
C PRO A 158 -17.53 -13.16 5.49
N ARG A 159 -17.74 -11.84 5.64
CA ARG A 159 -17.83 -11.15 6.95
C ARG A 159 -16.71 -11.48 7.93
N ASN A 160 -15.48 -11.65 7.43
CA ASN A 160 -14.35 -11.95 8.30
C ASN A 160 -13.99 -10.73 9.16
N PRO A 161 -14.09 -10.82 10.50
CA PRO A 161 -13.87 -9.68 11.38
C PRO A 161 -12.42 -9.17 11.31
N TRP A 162 -11.45 -10.06 11.06
CA TRP A 162 -10.04 -9.70 10.96
C TRP A 162 -9.74 -8.91 9.69
N LEU A 163 -10.26 -9.34 8.55
CA LEU A 163 -10.09 -8.63 7.28
C LEU A 163 -10.83 -7.29 7.29
N MET A 164 -12.07 -7.28 7.76
CA MET A 164 -12.84 -6.04 7.87
C MET A 164 -12.18 -5.06 8.84
N GLY A 165 -11.65 -5.55 9.97
CA GLY A 165 -10.89 -4.75 10.93
C GLY A 165 -9.62 -4.15 10.30
N GLU A 166 -8.83 -4.95 9.58
CA GLU A 166 -7.61 -4.48 8.91
C GLU A 166 -7.91 -3.35 7.91
N TRP A 167 -8.87 -3.56 7.01
CA TRP A 167 -9.22 -2.54 6.02
C TRP A 167 -9.91 -1.33 6.63
N SER A 168 -10.69 -1.50 7.70
CA SER A 168 -11.30 -0.36 8.42
C SER A 168 -10.24 0.51 9.08
N LEU A 169 -9.23 -0.11 9.69
CA LEU A 169 -8.09 0.60 10.26
C LEU A 169 -7.22 1.24 9.17
N GLN A 170 -7.09 0.61 8.00
CA GLN A 170 -6.42 1.22 6.84
C GLN A 170 -7.18 2.45 6.33
N VAL A 171 -8.51 2.38 6.22
CA VAL A 171 -9.36 3.53 5.88
C VAL A 171 -9.17 4.65 6.89
N ALA A 172 -9.18 4.34 8.19
CA ALA A 172 -8.97 5.33 9.24
C ALA A 172 -7.60 6.02 9.13
N ASP A 173 -6.53 5.25 8.90
CA ASP A 173 -5.15 5.76 8.74
C ASP A 173 -5.07 6.69 7.51
N ASN A 174 -5.65 6.26 6.38
CA ASN A 174 -5.66 7.03 5.14
C ASN A 174 -6.49 8.31 5.25
N VAL A 175 -7.68 8.26 5.85
CA VAL A 175 -8.53 9.44 6.08
C VAL A 175 -7.82 10.42 7.00
N TYR A 176 -7.22 9.95 8.09
CA TYR A 176 -6.47 10.79 9.01
C TYR A 176 -5.29 11.48 8.30
N CYS A 177 -4.45 10.72 7.59
CA CYS A 177 -3.30 11.28 6.88
C CYS A 177 -3.74 12.30 5.81
N THR A 178 -4.83 12.01 5.08
CA THR A 178 -5.40 12.91 4.07
C THR A 178 -5.92 14.19 4.69
N ALA A 179 -6.77 14.08 5.71
CA ALA A 179 -7.40 15.22 6.39
C ALA A 179 -6.34 16.11 7.03
N PHE A 180 -5.33 15.51 7.66
CA PHE A 180 -4.22 16.22 8.27
C PHE A 180 -3.38 16.97 7.24
N PHE A 181 -3.03 16.31 6.14
CA PHE A 181 -2.25 16.91 5.06
C PHE A 181 -3.00 18.06 4.37
N LEU A 182 -4.26 17.84 3.99
CA LEU A 182 -5.10 18.85 3.36
C LEU A 182 -5.40 20.01 4.32
N GLY A 183 -5.66 19.73 5.60
CA GLY A 183 -5.88 20.76 6.62
C GLY A 183 -4.66 21.67 6.77
N LYS A 184 -3.45 21.11 6.79
CA LYS A 184 -2.23 21.92 6.79
C LYS A 184 -2.04 22.73 5.52
N LEU A 185 -2.33 22.13 4.36
CA LEU A 185 -2.26 22.85 3.09
C LEU A 185 -3.25 24.02 3.04
N TYR A 186 -4.46 23.81 3.57
CA TYR A 186 -5.49 24.84 3.67
C TYR A 186 -5.09 25.98 4.62
N CYS A 187 -4.54 25.67 5.80
CA CYS A 187 -4.02 26.69 6.70
C CYS A 187 -2.86 27.49 6.07
N PHE A 188 -1.97 26.83 5.33
CA PHE A 188 -0.90 27.50 4.60
C PHE A 188 -1.46 28.46 3.53
N TYR A 189 -2.45 28.00 2.76
CA TYR A 189 -3.14 28.82 1.76
C TYR A 189 -3.83 30.05 2.38
N GLN A 190 -4.50 29.89 3.53
CA GLN A 190 -5.16 31.00 4.21
C GLN A 190 -4.18 32.03 4.78
N ARG A 191 -3.02 31.58 5.31
CA ARG A 191 -2.09 32.44 6.04
C ARG A 191 -1.20 33.29 5.12
N ASP A 192 -0.73 32.71 4.02
CA ASP A 192 0.17 33.41 3.07
C ASP A 192 -0.58 33.99 1.85
N GLY A 193 -1.88 33.69 1.70
CA GLY A 193 -2.76 34.26 0.69
C GLY A 193 -2.60 33.66 -0.71
N ALA A 194 -3.73 33.46 -1.39
CA ALA A 194 -3.80 32.96 -2.77
C ALA A 194 -2.89 33.74 -3.75
N GLN A 195 -2.72 35.04 -3.52
CA GLN A 195 -1.91 35.92 -4.36
C GLN A 195 -0.40 35.64 -4.24
N PHE A 196 0.11 35.24 -3.06
CA PHE A 196 1.53 34.89 -2.90
C PHE A 196 1.89 33.62 -3.67
N LEU A 197 1.01 32.62 -3.63
CA LEU A 197 1.14 31.36 -4.37
C LEU A 197 1.11 31.57 -5.88
N VAL A 198 0.19 32.40 -6.39
CA VAL A 198 0.08 32.71 -7.83
C VAL A 198 1.29 33.49 -8.32
N ARG A 199 1.83 34.39 -7.50
CA ARG A 199 3.00 35.22 -7.85
C ARG A 199 4.30 34.43 -7.84
N ASN A 200 4.35 33.29 -7.15
CA ASN A 200 5.54 32.46 -6.99
C ASN A 200 5.35 31.10 -7.69
N ALA A 201 5.58 31.06 -9.01
CA ALA A 201 5.34 29.89 -9.87
C ALA A 201 6.06 28.61 -9.39
N THR A 202 7.22 28.76 -8.74
CA THR A 202 7.99 27.66 -8.12
C THR A 202 7.34 27.09 -6.86
N LEU A 203 6.58 27.89 -6.12
CA LEU A 203 5.86 27.45 -4.92
C LEU A 203 4.54 26.78 -5.32
N LEU A 204 3.83 27.33 -6.31
CA LEU A 204 2.64 26.71 -6.89
C LEU A 204 2.95 25.33 -7.49
N SER A 205 4.08 25.18 -8.19
CA SER A 205 4.49 23.88 -8.76
C SER A 205 4.88 22.85 -7.68
N ARG A 206 5.35 23.29 -6.51
CA ARG A 206 5.58 22.43 -5.33
C ARG A 206 4.26 21.99 -4.71
N VAL A 207 3.33 22.91 -4.49
CA VAL A 207 2.00 22.60 -3.94
C VAL A 207 1.22 21.66 -4.86
N ARG A 208 1.23 21.90 -6.18
CA ARG A 208 0.57 21.02 -7.15
C ARG A 208 1.12 19.60 -7.11
N ALA A 209 2.43 19.45 -6.95
CA ALA A 209 3.04 18.13 -6.84
C ALA A 209 2.73 17.44 -5.51
N MET A 210 2.75 18.20 -4.42
CA MET A 210 2.29 17.73 -3.12
C MET A 210 0.85 17.23 -3.16
N PHE A 211 -0.03 17.92 -3.91
CA PHE A 211 -1.41 17.50 -4.12
C PHE A 211 -1.51 16.23 -4.97
N VAL A 212 -0.77 16.12 -6.08
CA VAL A 212 -0.73 14.89 -6.89
C VAL A 212 -0.21 13.70 -6.08
N ILE A 213 0.82 13.94 -5.26
CA ILE A 213 1.37 12.94 -4.33
C ILE A 213 0.30 12.49 -3.33
N ALA A 214 -0.44 13.43 -2.73
CA ALA A 214 -1.50 13.10 -1.78
C ALA A 214 -2.68 12.37 -2.44
N LEU A 215 -3.08 12.77 -3.65
CA LEU A 215 -4.14 12.10 -4.41
C LEU A 215 -3.75 10.65 -4.71
N SER A 216 -2.53 10.43 -5.21
CA SER A 216 -2.04 9.08 -5.55
C SER A 216 -1.86 8.18 -4.33
N ASN A 217 -1.44 8.76 -3.20
CA ASN A 217 -1.07 8.00 -2.00
C ASN A 217 -2.20 7.70 -1.04
N PHE A 218 -3.27 8.51 -1.04
CA PHE A 218 -4.32 8.37 -0.05
C PHE A 218 -5.69 8.13 -0.66
N VAL A 219 -6.02 8.76 -1.79
CA VAL A 219 -7.37 8.71 -2.34
C VAL A 219 -7.64 7.38 -3.05
N PHE A 220 -6.72 6.90 -3.90
CA PHE A 220 -6.91 5.59 -4.53
C PHE A 220 -6.97 4.45 -3.51
N PRO A 221 -6.00 4.32 -2.58
CA PRO A 221 -6.07 3.27 -1.55
C PRO A 221 -7.31 3.33 -0.69
N LEU A 222 -7.80 4.54 -0.36
CA LEU A 222 -9.05 4.74 0.37
C LEU A 222 -10.23 4.11 -0.38
N PHE A 223 -10.40 4.41 -1.67
CA PHE A 223 -11.49 3.84 -2.47
C PHE A 223 -11.38 2.32 -2.59
N PHE A 224 -10.17 1.80 -2.79
CA PHE A 224 -9.95 0.36 -2.84
C PHE A 224 -10.28 -0.31 -1.50
N SER A 225 -9.83 0.23 -0.36
CA SER A 225 -10.16 -0.34 0.96
C SER A 225 -11.66 -0.28 1.26
N VAL A 226 -12.36 0.79 0.87
CA VAL A 226 -13.84 0.87 0.98
C VAL A 226 -14.51 -0.19 0.10
N ALA A 227 -14.02 -0.40 -1.12
CA ALA A 227 -14.50 -1.45 -2.01
C ALA A 227 -14.28 -2.84 -1.41
N GLN A 228 -13.11 -3.11 -0.81
CA GLN A 228 -12.82 -4.38 -0.13
C GLN A 228 -13.78 -4.65 1.02
N ILE A 229 -14.00 -3.65 1.90
CA ILE A 229 -14.98 -3.75 3.00
C ILE A 229 -16.37 -4.08 2.46
N THR A 230 -16.80 -3.38 1.40
CA THR A 230 -18.11 -3.57 0.79
C THR A 230 -18.26 -4.98 0.20
N LEU A 231 -17.26 -5.46 -0.53
CA LEU A 231 -17.28 -6.79 -1.14
C LEU A 231 -17.30 -7.91 -0.09
N THR A 232 -16.56 -7.76 1.00
CA THR A 232 -16.54 -8.70 2.11
C THR A 232 -17.81 -8.66 2.96
N ALA A 233 -18.41 -7.49 3.13
CA ALA A 233 -19.68 -7.34 3.86
C ALA A 233 -20.88 -7.91 3.08
N THR A 234 -20.87 -7.76 1.75
CA THR A 234 -21.97 -8.18 0.86
C THR A 234 -21.89 -9.65 0.42
N GLN A 235 -20.86 -10.38 0.85
CA GLN A 235 -20.63 -11.81 0.50
C GLN A 235 -20.57 -12.07 -1.01
N ARG A 236 -20.33 -11.05 -1.84
CA ARG A 236 -20.24 -11.21 -3.29
C ARG A 236 -18.88 -11.81 -3.64
N PHE A 237 -18.90 -12.75 -4.59
CA PHE A 237 -17.78 -13.51 -5.17
C PHE A 237 -16.39 -13.10 -4.65
N TYR A 238 -15.80 -13.93 -3.77
CA TYR A 238 -14.49 -13.68 -3.13
C TYR A 238 -13.39 -13.34 -4.14
N GLU A 239 -13.51 -13.85 -5.38
CA GLU A 239 -12.60 -13.60 -6.49
C GLU A 239 -12.44 -12.11 -6.78
N HIS A 240 -13.54 -11.36 -6.89
CA HIS A 240 -13.49 -9.91 -7.10
C HIS A 240 -12.87 -9.19 -5.91
N GLY A 241 -13.15 -9.66 -4.70
CA GLY A 241 -12.57 -9.14 -3.49
C GLY A 241 -11.03 -9.26 -3.44
N VAL A 242 -10.50 -10.44 -3.80
CA VAL A 242 -9.06 -10.67 -3.88
C VAL A 242 -8.44 -9.86 -5.04
N GLN A 243 -9.15 -9.69 -6.16
CA GLN A 243 -8.68 -8.84 -7.27
C GLN A 243 -8.52 -7.37 -6.83
N VAL A 244 -9.52 -6.84 -6.13
CA VAL A 244 -9.48 -5.48 -5.55
C VAL A 244 -8.36 -5.37 -4.51
N MET A 245 -8.13 -6.41 -3.70
CA MET A 245 -7.02 -6.44 -2.74
C MET A 245 -5.65 -6.35 -3.42
N ILE A 246 -5.43 -7.12 -4.48
CA ILE A 246 -4.19 -7.09 -5.26
C ILE A 246 -4.01 -5.70 -5.89
N ALA A 247 -5.07 -5.17 -6.52
CA ALA A 247 -5.05 -3.82 -7.10
C ALA A 247 -4.73 -2.76 -6.04
N ASN A 248 -5.30 -2.86 -4.83
CA ASN A 248 -5.01 -1.95 -3.72
C ASN A 248 -3.54 -2.03 -3.31
N MET A 249 -3.00 -3.24 -3.18
CA MET A 249 -1.58 -3.42 -2.83
C MET A 249 -0.68 -2.70 -3.84
N TYR A 250 -0.83 -2.98 -5.14
CA TYR A 250 0.00 -2.32 -6.15
C TYR A 250 -0.26 -0.82 -6.28
N ALA A 251 -1.51 -0.36 -6.11
CA ALA A 251 -1.83 1.07 -6.10
C ALA A 251 -1.09 1.80 -4.96
N ASN A 252 -1.07 1.23 -3.76
CA ASN A 252 -0.29 1.75 -2.64
C ASN A 252 1.21 1.82 -3.00
N ILE A 253 1.78 0.70 -3.47
CA ILE A 253 3.21 0.61 -3.79
C ILE A 253 3.57 1.66 -4.85
N LEU A 254 2.84 1.68 -5.96
CA LEU A 254 3.09 2.60 -7.07
C LEU A 254 2.93 4.05 -6.64
N GLY A 255 1.87 4.39 -5.89
CA GLY A 255 1.65 5.75 -5.39
C GLY A 255 2.88 6.25 -4.62
N VAL A 256 3.31 5.47 -3.63
CA VAL A 256 4.45 5.83 -2.78
C VAL A 256 5.73 5.99 -3.60
N LEU A 257 5.96 5.11 -4.58
CA LEU A 257 7.14 5.15 -5.41
C LEU A 257 7.15 6.35 -6.36
N PHE A 258 6.04 6.63 -7.05
CA PHE A 258 5.91 7.83 -7.88
C PHE A 258 6.17 9.09 -7.07
N ALA A 259 5.64 9.15 -5.86
CA ALA A 259 5.92 10.25 -4.95
C ALA A 259 7.41 10.37 -4.57
N THR A 260 8.14 9.25 -4.46
CA THR A 260 9.60 9.27 -4.23
C THR A 260 10.34 9.83 -5.43
N VAL A 261 10.05 9.28 -6.60
CA VAL A 261 10.77 9.62 -7.84
C VAL A 261 10.53 11.08 -8.19
N LEU A 262 9.29 11.57 -8.05
CA LEU A 262 8.95 12.98 -8.24
C LEU A 262 9.65 13.91 -7.24
N ALA A 263 9.83 13.48 -6.00
CA ALA A 263 10.56 14.27 -5.00
C ALA A 263 12.07 14.31 -5.32
N SER A 264 12.67 13.18 -5.70
CA SER A 264 14.10 13.06 -6.01
C SER A 264 14.48 13.76 -7.32
N GLY A 265 13.70 13.58 -8.40
CA GLY A 265 13.99 14.19 -9.71
C GLY A 265 14.00 15.72 -9.70
N ARG A 266 13.31 16.35 -8.73
CA ARG A 266 13.28 17.81 -8.58
C ARG A 266 14.42 18.40 -7.76
N ALA A 267 15.12 17.59 -6.97
CA ALA A 267 16.36 18.01 -6.33
C ALA A 267 17.48 18.20 -7.38
N TRP A 268 17.39 17.48 -8.49
CA TRP A 268 18.34 17.56 -9.61
C TRP A 268 18.21 18.87 -10.41
N GLY A 269 17.01 19.27 -10.82
CA GLY A 269 16.78 20.51 -11.61
C GLY A 269 17.04 21.84 -10.88
N ARG A 270 17.76 21.82 -9.75
CA ARG A 270 18.28 23.01 -9.05
C ARG A 270 19.80 23.06 -9.01
N HIS A 271 20.48 22.04 -9.55
CA HIS A 271 21.94 21.98 -9.67
C HIS A 271 22.43 22.21 -11.11
N GLU A 272 21.53 22.60 -12.00
CA GLU A 272 21.81 23.21 -13.31
C GLU A 272 21.33 24.67 -13.27
#